data_AF-A0A1W9QKP5-F1
#
_entry.id   AF-A0A1W9QKP5-F1
#
_cell.length_a   1.000
_cell.length_b   1.000
_cell.length_c   1.000
_cell.angle_alpha   90.00
_cell.angle_beta   90.00
_cell.angle_gamma   90.00
#
_symmetry.space_group_name_H-M   'P 1'
#
loop_
_entity.id
_entity.type
_entity.pdbx_description
1 polymer ?
#
loop_
_entity_poly.entity_id
_entity_poly.type
_entity_poly.pdbx_seq_one_letter_code
_entity_poly.pdbx_strand_id
1 'polypeptide(L)' 'MCQYPAFERVAAGEDPLKKIYQRLKNRYECKFVHKPKMFDEIACTGCGRCIDACIGKIDKNEIIIELAKTN' A
#
# COMPACT_ATOMS: atom_id res chain seq x y z
N MET A 1 9.91 3.80 3.02
CA MET A 1 8.49 3.52 2.66
C MET A 1 8.40 3.07 1.21
N CYS A 2 7.61 2.06 0.88
CA CYS A 2 7.48 1.49 -0.48
C CYS A 2 6.97 2.45 -1.58
N GLN A 3 6.57 3.66 -1.20
CA GLN A 3 6.17 4.70 -2.15
C GLN A 3 7.37 5.45 -2.75
N TYR A 4 8.57 5.33 -2.17
CA TYR A 4 9.75 5.98 -2.73
C TYR A 4 10.33 5.17 -3.90
N PRO A 5 10.76 5.83 -4.99
CA PRO A 5 11.38 5.17 -6.14
C PRO A 5 12.56 4.26 -5.76
N ALA A 6 13.37 4.70 -4.81
CA ALA A 6 14.55 3.95 -4.35
C ALA A 6 14.21 2.61 -3.67
N PHE A 7 12.97 2.40 -3.21
CA PHE A 7 12.59 1.17 -2.52
C PHE A 7 12.46 -0.03 -3.48
N GLU A 8 12.00 0.21 -4.71
CA GLU A 8 11.73 -0.85 -5.70
C GLU A 8 12.80 -0.92 -6.79
N ARG A 9 13.77 0.00 -6.78
CA ARG A 9 14.82 0.05 -7.80
C ARG A 9 15.78 -1.13 -7.61
N VAL A 10 15.89 -1.98 -8.63
CA VAL A 10 16.79 -3.13 -8.62
C VAL A 10 18.22 -2.74 -9.05
N ALA A 11 19.19 -3.66 -8.89
CA ALA A 11 20.61 -3.41 -9.21
C ALA A 11 20.86 -2.97 -10.67
N ALA A 12 20.01 -3.42 -11.61
CA ALA A 12 20.04 -2.99 -13.01
C ALA A 12 19.45 -1.58 -13.26
N GLY A 13 18.99 -0.88 -12.21
CA GLY A 13 18.38 0.45 -12.28
C GLY A 13 16.91 0.46 -12.68
N GLU A 14 16.33 -0.70 -13.03
CA GLU A 14 14.92 -0.84 -13.35
C GLU A 14 14.02 -0.65 -12.11
N ASP A 15 12.83 -0.10 -12.34
CA ASP A 15 11.82 0.12 -11.32
C ASP A 15 10.48 -0.46 -11.81
N PRO A 16 10.10 -1.66 -11.32
CA PRO A 16 8.88 -2.34 -11.77
C PRO A 16 7.60 -1.59 -11.35
N LEU A 17 7.68 -0.72 -10.34
CA LEU A 17 6.57 0.10 -9.85
C LEU A 17 6.78 1.59 -10.15
N LYS A 18 7.25 1.89 -11.37
CA LYS A 18 7.58 3.27 -11.79
C LYS A 18 6.44 4.26 -11.58
N LYS A 19 5.18 3.85 -11.76
CA LYS A 19 4.02 4.75 -11.63
C LYS A 19 3.51 4.80 -10.18
N ILE A 20 3.17 5.99 -9.71
CA ILE A 20 2.72 6.23 -8.32
C ILE A 20 1.51 5.35 -7.95
N TYR A 21 0.53 5.22 -8.85
CA TYR A 21 -0.65 4.39 -8.56
C TYR A 21 -0.30 2.89 -8.39
N GLN A 22 0.73 2.39 -9.08
CA GLN A 22 1.18 1.00 -8.92
C GLN A 22 1.81 0.79 -7.54
N ARG A 23 2.58 1.77 -7.04
CA ARG A 23 3.12 1.76 -5.68
C ARG A 23 2.01 1.82 -4.64
N LEU A 24 1.00 2.65 -4.89
CA LEU A 24 -0.15 2.76 -4.00
C LEU A 24 -0.89 1.42 -3.90
N LYS A 25 -1.16 0.79 -5.05
CA LYS A 25 -1.74 -0.56 -5.18
C LYS A 25 -0.91 -1.60 -4.44
N ASN A 26 0.40 -1.68 -4.69
CA ASN A 26 1.30 -2.63 -4.02
C ASN A 26 1.21 -2.51 -2.49
N ARG A 27 1.09 -1.29 -1.95
CA ARG A 27 0.92 -1.07 -0.51
C ARG A 27 -0.41 -1.61 0.03
N TYR A 28 -1.50 -1.54 -0.74
CA TYR A 28 -2.77 -2.16 -0.37
C TYR A 28 -2.65 -3.69 -0.42
N GLU A 29 -2.14 -4.24 -1.52
CA GLU A 29 -2.03 -5.69 -1.70
C GLU A 29 -1.11 -6.31 -0.64
N CYS A 30 0.01 -5.67 -0.29
CA CYS A 30 0.87 -6.11 0.81
C CYS A 30 0.12 -6.26 2.13
N LYS A 31 -0.90 -5.45 2.39
CA LYS A 31 -1.63 -5.46 3.67
C LYS A 31 -2.87 -6.35 3.65
N PHE A 32 -3.61 -6.35 2.56
CA PHE A 32 -4.93 -6.98 2.47
C PHE A 32 -4.95 -8.27 1.64
N VAL A 33 -3.92 -8.54 0.84
CA VAL A 33 -3.86 -9.73 -0.03
C VAL A 33 -2.70 -10.63 0.36
N HIS A 34 -1.46 -10.14 0.22
CA HIS A 34 -0.26 -10.95 0.38
C HIS A 34 -0.05 -11.42 1.82
N LYS A 35 -0.20 -10.53 2.80
CA LYS A 35 0.01 -10.90 4.21
C LYS A 35 -1.03 -11.89 4.73
N PRO A 36 -2.35 -11.67 4.54
CA PRO A 36 -3.34 -12.69 4.87
C PRO A 36 -3.09 -14.01 4.13
N LYS A 37 -2.77 -13.97 2.83
CA LYS A 37 -2.50 -15.19 2.04
C LYS A 37 -1.29 -15.98 2.53
N MET A 38 -0.23 -15.32 3.02
CA MET A 38 1.00 -15.99 3.42
C MET A 38 1.04 -16.38 4.90
N PHE A 39 0.36 -15.64 5.77
CA PHE A 39 0.50 -15.80 7.22
C PHE A 39 -0.83 -16.01 7.94
N ASP A 40 -1.97 -15.99 7.23
CA ASP A 40 -3.32 -16.02 7.82
C ASP A 40 -3.55 -14.92 8.88
N GLU A 41 -2.84 -13.80 8.73
CA GLU A 41 -2.85 -12.69 9.67
C GLU A 41 -3.33 -11.39 9.02
N ILE A 42 -4.09 -10.62 9.80
CA ILE A 42 -4.53 -9.27 9.42
C ILE A 42 -3.35 -8.30 9.60
N ALA A 43 -2.76 -7.85 8.50
CA ALA A 43 -1.62 -6.93 8.54
C ALA A 43 -1.98 -5.43 8.67
N CYS A 44 -3.27 -5.10 8.75
CA CYS A 44 -3.79 -3.75 8.92
C CYS A 44 -4.78 -3.69 10.09
N THR A 45 -4.44 -2.93 11.13
CA THR A 45 -5.27 -2.77 12.34
C THR A 45 -5.97 -1.39 12.39
N GLY A 46 -5.95 -0.61 11.31
CA GLY A 46 -6.54 0.74 11.30
C GLY A 46 -5.72 1.81 12.04
N CYS A 47 -4.49 1.52 12.46
CA CYS A 47 -3.65 2.41 13.28
C CYS A 47 -3.18 3.74 12.63
N GLY A 48 -3.65 4.12 11.44
CA GLY A 48 -3.36 5.42 10.82
C GLY A 48 -1.93 5.66 10.32
N ARG A 49 -0.93 4.83 10.68
CA ARG A 49 0.49 4.99 10.26
C ARG A 49 0.68 5.10 8.75
N CYS A 50 -0.29 4.61 7.98
CA CYS A 50 -0.23 4.70 6.53
C CYS A 50 -0.49 6.10 5.98
N ILE A 51 -1.28 6.91 6.69
CA ILE A 51 -1.67 8.28 6.40
C ILE A 51 -0.48 9.21 6.68
N ASP A 52 0.10 9.11 7.87
CA ASP A 52 1.24 9.94 8.30
C ASP A 52 2.44 9.80 7.36
N ALA A 53 2.71 8.56 6.94
CA ALA A 53 3.83 8.27 6.06
C ALA A 53 3.53 8.64 4.58
N CYS A 54 2.27 8.93 4.23
CA CYS A 54 1.86 9.21 2.86
C CYS A 54 2.30 10.60 2.39
N ILE A 55 3.19 10.65 1.41
CA ILE A 55 3.67 11.89 0.78
C ILE A 55 2.50 12.70 0.20
N GLY A 56 1.47 12.01 -0.32
CA GLY A 56 0.28 12.65 -0.89
C GLY A 56 -0.81 13.00 0.12
N LYS A 57 -0.61 12.78 1.43
CA LYS A 57 -1.61 13.00 2.49
C LYS A 57 -2.96 12.32 2.22
N ILE A 58 -2.91 11.14 1.61
CA ILE A 58 -4.09 10.34 1.28
C ILE A 58 -4.43 9.46 2.48
N ASP A 59 -5.69 9.50 2.92
CA ASP A 59 -6.23 8.51 3.85
C ASP A 59 -6.68 7.26 3.10
N LYS A 60 -6.08 6.12 3.47
CA LYS A 60 -6.39 4.82 2.89
C LYS A 60 -7.58 4.14 3.56
N ASN A 61 -7.79 4.41 4.84
CA ASN A 61 -8.87 3.81 5.61
C ASN A 61 -10.20 4.38 5.13
N GLU A 62 -10.28 5.69 4.90
CA GLU A 62 -11.46 6.34 4.33
C GLU A 62 -11.90 5.67 3.03
N ILE A 63 -10.97 5.50 2.07
CA ILE A 63 -11.26 4.86 0.78
C ILE A 63 -11.76 3.43 0.95
N ILE A 64 -11.16 2.63 1.84
CA ILE A 64 -11.61 1.26 2.09
C ILE A 64 -13.01 1.24 2.70
N ILE A 65 -13.28 2.12 3.67
CA ILE A 65 -14.58 2.26 4.31
C ILE A 65 -15.64 2.68 3.29
N GLU A 66 -15.30 3.61 2.40
CA GLU A 66 -16.18 4.05 1.31
C GLU A 66 -16.49 2.88 0.36
N LEU A 67 -15.47 2.16 -0.12
CA LEU A 67 -15.66 0.98 -0.97
C LEU A 67 -16.49 -0.12 -0.31
N ALA A 68 -16.36 -0.30 1.01
CA ALA A 68 -17.15 -1.27 1.76
C ALA A 68 -18.64 -0.89 1.87
N LYS A 69 -18.98 0.40 1.74
CA LYS A 69 -20.37 0.90 1.76
C LYS A 69 -21.06 0.78 0.41
N THR A 70 -20.31 0.64 -0.69
CA THR A 70 -20.86 0.56 -2.06
C THR A 70 -21.39 -0.84 -2.41
N ASN A 71 -21.90 -1.59 -1.42
CA ASN A 71 -22.57 -2.88 -1.57
C ASN A 71 -24.07 -2.73 -1.37
#